data_AF-A0A2N6F5Y7-F1
#
_entry.id   AF-A0A2N6F5Y7-F1
#
_cell.length_a   1.000
_cell.length_b   1.000
_cell.length_c   1.000
_cell.angle_alpha   90.00
_cell.angle_beta   90.00
_cell.angle_gamma   90.00
#
_symmetry.space_group_name_H-M   'P 1'
#
loop_
_entity.id
_entity.type
_entity.pdbx_description
1 polymer ?
#
loop_
_entity_poly.entity_id
_entity_poly.type
_entity_poly.pdbx_seq_one_letter_code
_entity_poly.pdbx_strand_id
1 'polypeptide(L)' 'TSVGYGAAFGGVAALLGMLNSCASGVTVVNIDNGFGAAFAANRINKQ' A
#
# COMPACT_ATOMS: atom_id res chain seq x y z
N THR A 1 4.03 2.17 8.70
CA THR A 1 3.80 0.89 9.40
C THR A 1 4.64 -0.17 8.72
N SER A 2 5.91 -0.24 9.08
CA SER A 2 6.92 -1.17 8.53
C SER A 2 7.35 -2.24 9.52
N VAL A 3 7.00 -2.08 10.80
CA VAL A 3 7.55 -2.92 11.88
C VAL A 3 6.55 -4.00 12.35
N GLY A 4 5.25 -3.89 12.01
CA GLY A 4 4.18 -4.56 12.75
C GLY A 4 3.46 -5.75 12.11
N TYR A 5 3.62 -6.01 10.81
CA TYR A 5 2.95 -7.14 10.16
C TYR A 5 3.99 -8.13 9.62
N GLY A 6 4.36 -9.11 10.46
CA GLY A 6 4.96 -10.42 10.12
C GLY A 6 5.64 -10.50 8.75
N ALA A 7 6.68 -9.69 8.54
CA ALA A 7 7.39 -9.58 7.29
C ALA A 7 8.45 -10.67 7.22
N ALA A 8 8.03 -11.90 6.93
CA ALA A 8 8.91 -12.75 6.13
C ALA A 8 9.29 -11.91 4.89
N PHE A 9 10.57 -11.57 4.74
CA PHE A 9 11.11 -10.75 3.65
C PHE A 9 10.58 -9.29 3.55
N GLY A 10 10.63 -8.50 4.63
CA GLY A 10 10.52 -7.02 4.49
C GLY A 10 9.19 -6.48 3.94
N GLY A 11 8.07 -7.19 4.18
CA GLY A 11 6.72 -6.73 3.82
C GLY A 11 6.21 -7.26 2.48
N VAL A 12 6.98 -8.13 1.81
CA VAL A 12 6.60 -8.75 0.53
C VAL A 12 5.28 -9.52 0.63
N ALA A 13 5.06 -10.30 1.70
CA ALA A 13 3.80 -10.99 1.92
C ALA A 13 2.59 -10.02 1.99
N ALA A 14 2.76 -8.88 2.66
CA ALA A 14 1.73 -7.85 2.75
C ALA A 14 1.49 -7.17 1.38
N LEU A 15 2.55 -6.87 0.63
CA LEU A 15 2.44 -6.28 -0.70
C LEU A 15 1.69 -7.20 -1.68
N LEU A 16 2.06 -8.49 -1.74
CA LEU A 16 1.36 -9.46 -2.58
C LEU A 16 -0.09 -9.65 -2.15
N GLY A 17 -0.38 -9.71 -0.85
CA GLY A 17 -1.75 -9.79 -0.34
C GLY A 17 -2.61 -8.60 -0.78
N MET A 18 -2.06 -7.38 -0.70
CA MET A 18 -2.76 -6.17 -1.14
C MET A 18 -3.03 -6.16 -2.64
N LEU A 19 -2.02 -6.51 -3.47
CA LEU A 19 -2.17 -6.59 -4.92
C LEU A 19 -3.16 -7.68 -5.37
N ASN A 20 -3.26 -8.77 -4.61
CA ASN A 20 -4.14 -9.89 -4.93
C ASN A 20 -5.55 -9.80 -4.31
N SER A 21 -5.86 -8.72 -3.59
CA SER A 21 -7.13 -8.62 -2.83
C SER A 21 -8.38 -8.41 -3.69
N CYS A 22 -8.23 -8.09 -4.99
CA CYS A 22 -9.31 -7.79 -5.95
C CYS A 22 -10.34 -6.74 -5.45
N ALA A 23 -10.05 -6.01 -4.38
CA ALA A 23 -10.95 -5.04 -3.81
C ALA A 23 -10.98 -3.77 -4.67
N SER A 24 -12.18 -3.37 -5.10
CA SER A 24 -12.36 -2.16 -5.89
C SER A 24 -12.00 -0.91 -5.07
N GLY A 25 -11.36 0.07 -5.71
CA GLY A 25 -10.97 1.33 -5.08
C GLY A 25 -9.71 1.28 -4.21
N VAL A 26 -9.02 0.13 -4.15
CA VAL A 26 -7.74 0.03 -3.44
C VAL A 26 -6.61 0.59 -4.30
N THR A 27 -5.82 1.49 -3.73
CA THR A 27 -4.56 1.98 -4.33
C THR A 27 -3.38 1.48 -3.49
N VAL A 28 -2.53 0.65 -4.09
CA VAL A 28 -1.36 0.06 -3.42
C VAL A 28 -0.11 0.86 -3.79
N VAL A 29 0.73 1.15 -2.80
CA VAL A 29 2.05 1.79 -2.99
C VAL A 29 3.16 0.91 -2.44
N ASN A 30 4.41 1.20 -2.80
CA ASN A 30 5.59 0.52 -2.27
C ASN A 30 5.64 0.59 -0.73
N ILE A 31 6.26 -0.41 -0.11
CA ILE A 31 6.52 -0.43 1.34
C ILE A 31 7.28 0.83 1.73
N ASP A 32 6.84 1.48 2.81
CA ASP A 32 7.35 2.76 3.32
C ASP A 32 7.27 3.95 2.36
N ASN A 33 6.57 3.85 1.22
CA ASN A 33 6.33 4.99 0.32
C ASN A 33 5.13 5.84 0.77
N GLY A 34 5.30 6.52 1.92
CA GLY A 34 4.29 7.43 2.47
C GLY A 34 3.99 8.63 1.57
N PHE A 35 4.99 9.13 0.83
CA PHE A 35 4.81 10.23 -0.11
C PHE A 35 3.87 9.85 -1.27
N GLY A 36 4.10 8.69 -1.90
CA GLY A 36 3.25 8.17 -2.96
C GLY A 36 1.82 7.95 -2.50
N ALA A 37 1.63 7.47 -1.25
CA ALA A 37 0.31 7.33 -0.65
C ALA A 37 -0.40 8.69 -0.51
N ALA A 38 0.28 9.70 0.04
CA ALA A 38 -0.28 11.04 0.22
C ALA A 38 -0.61 11.72 -1.11
N PHE A 39 0.26 11.57 -2.12
CA PHE A 39 0.03 12.09 -3.46
C PHE A 39 -1.20 11.44 -4.12
N ALA A 40 -1.30 10.11 -4.06
CA ALA A 40 -2.45 9.38 -4.59
C ALA A 40 -3.76 9.79 -3.89
N ALA A 41 -3.75 9.90 -2.56
CA ALA A 41 -4.90 10.36 -1.79
C ALA A 41 -5.33 11.78 -2.18
N ASN A 42 -4.39 12.72 -2.34
CA ASN A 42 -4.69 14.07 -2.78
C ASN A 42 -5.23 14.11 -4.22
N ARG A 43 -4.74 13.23 -5.10
CA ARG A 43 -5.28 13.10 -6.46
C ARG A 43 -6.73 12.63 -6.42
N ILE A 44 -7.04 11.62 -5.62
CA ILE A 44 -8.41 11.10 -5.42
C ILE A 44 -9.32 12.17 -4.83
N ASN A 45 -8.87 12.92 -3.83
CA ASN A 45 -9.66 13.99 -3.21
C ASN A 45 -9.94 15.19 -4.15
N LYS A 46 -9.19 15.28 -5.26
CA LYS A 46 -9.36 16.30 -6.31
C LYS A 46 -9.95 15.73 -7.61
N GLN A 47 -10.45 14.49 -7.58
CA GLN A 47 -11.19 13.89 -8.69
C GLN A 47 -12.64 14.37 -8.74
#